data_AF-Q16F54-F1
#
_entry.id   AF-Q16F54-F1
#
_cell.length_a   1.000
_cell.length_b   1.000
_cell.length_c   1.000
_cell.angle_alpha   90.00
_cell.angle_beta   90.00
_cell.angle_gamma   90.00
#
_symmetry.space_group_name_H-M   'P 1'
#
loop_
_entity.id
_entity.type
_entity.pdbx_description
1 polymer ?
#
loop_
_entity_poly.entity_id
_entity_poly.type
_entity_poly.pdbx_seq_one_letter_code
_entity_poly.pdbx_strand_id
1 'polypeptide(L)'
;GGLRDYEVYRFNNTVISSGETKVFKYFWKIERFTERLQSNLSVLSSPVFVISGLNLRIKATLNHGEKDNMYLQVEQLSPLDDELRKRPNVILQEGSLYDSVETKKFLRHKIVLLNQGVPFSDLNSQEFWNTNTGFTIPYRALLTNSYLKQDKILVEVVIYL
;
A
#
# COMPACT_ATOMS: atom_id res chain seq x y z
N GLY A 1 11.95 8.79 -16.35
CA GLY A 1 11.41 8.86 -14.98
C GLY A 1 10.86 10.24 -14.75
N GLY A 2 9.65 10.35 -14.20
CA GLY A 2 9.01 11.63 -13.87
C GLY A 2 9.29 12.06 -12.41
N LEU A 3 8.76 13.22 -12.01
CA LEU A 3 8.87 13.74 -10.64
C LEU A 3 8.44 12.71 -9.56
N ARG A 4 7.38 11.93 -9.84
CA ARG A 4 6.88 10.88 -8.94
C ARG A 4 7.84 9.70 -8.78
N ASP A 5 8.60 9.34 -9.83
CA ASP A 5 9.57 8.24 -9.73
C ASP A 5 10.71 8.59 -8.75
N TYR A 6 11.09 9.88 -8.70
CA TYR A 6 12.08 10.39 -7.75
C TYR A 6 11.56 10.35 -6.31
N GLU A 7 10.30 10.75 -6.08
CA GLU A 7 9.68 10.65 -4.75
C GLU A 7 9.61 9.21 -4.25
N VAL A 8 9.17 8.28 -5.12
CA VAL A 8 9.14 6.85 -4.82
C VAL A 8 10.54 6.33 -4.49
N TYR A 9 11.54 6.66 -5.31
CA TYR A 9 12.92 6.24 -5.06
C TYR A 9 13.45 6.75 -3.70
N ARG A 10 13.12 7.99 -3.35
CA ARG A 10 13.68 8.66 -2.16
C ARG A 10 13.00 8.28 -0.86
N PHE A 11 11.68 8.07 -0.88
CA PHE A 11 10.88 7.99 0.35
C PHE A 11 10.22 6.63 0.58
N ASN A 12 10.41 5.66 -0.33
CA ASN A 12 9.88 4.32 -0.10
C ASN A 12 10.56 3.62 1.08
N ASN A 13 9.74 2.98 1.92
CA ASN A 13 10.15 2.35 3.17
C ASN A 13 10.91 3.30 4.12
N THR A 14 10.55 4.58 4.12
CA THR A 14 11.26 5.61 4.91
C THR A 14 10.36 6.18 6.00
N VAL A 15 10.92 6.38 7.19
CA VAL A 15 10.30 7.16 8.26
C VAL A 15 10.70 8.62 8.12
N ILE A 16 9.73 9.51 8.01
CA ILE A 16 9.90 10.95 7.98
C ILE A 16 9.43 11.51 9.32
N SER A 17 10.31 12.25 10.00
CA SER A 17 9.99 12.93 11.25
C SER A 17 9.94 14.43 11.00
N SER A 18 8.86 15.09 11.42
CA SER A 18 8.73 16.55 11.38
C SER A 18 8.14 17.02 12.71
N GLY A 19 8.98 17.64 13.54
CA GLY A 19 8.62 17.96 14.93
C GLY A 19 8.29 16.69 15.71
N GLU A 20 7.14 16.68 16.39
CA GLU A 20 6.66 15.54 17.17
C GLU A 20 5.95 14.47 16.32
N THR A 21 5.68 14.74 15.03
CA THR A 21 4.97 13.80 14.16
C THR A 21 5.96 12.89 13.44
N LYS A 22 5.75 11.57 13.54
CA LYS A 22 6.48 10.56 12.77
C LYS A 22 5.52 9.88 11.81
N VAL A 23 5.88 9.85 10.53
CA VAL A 23 5.12 9.11 9.51
C VAL A 23 6.03 8.16 8.77
N PHE A 24 5.55 6.94 8.53
CA PHE A 24 6.18 5.99 7.63
C PHE A 24 5.49 6.03 6.28
N LYS A 25 6.27 6.10 5.20
CA LYS A 25 5.77 6.08 3.83
C LYS A 25 6.20 4.81 3.12
N TYR A 26 5.23 4.15 2.50
CA TYR A 26 5.46 3.01 1.61
C TYR A 26 4.82 3.26 0.26
N PHE A 27 5.55 2.96 -0.81
CA PHE A 27 5.08 3.12 -2.18
C PHE A 27 5.02 1.77 -2.87
N TRP A 28 3.88 1.50 -3.50
CA TRP A 28 3.67 0.34 -4.34
C TRP A 28 3.36 0.76 -5.78
N LYS A 29 4.19 0.29 -6.69
CA LYS A 29 4.00 0.45 -8.13
C LYS A 29 3.35 -0.80 -8.71
N ILE A 30 2.17 -0.63 -9.29
CA ILE A 30 1.48 -1.67 -10.04
C ILE A 30 1.77 -1.46 -11.51
N GLU A 31 2.49 -2.39 -12.14
CA GLU A 31 2.82 -2.35 -13.57
C GLU A 31 1.89 -3.26 -14.37
N ARG A 32 1.72 -2.92 -15.67
CA ARG A 32 0.86 -3.63 -16.62
C ARG A 32 -0.61 -3.66 -16.18
N PHE A 33 -1.10 -2.55 -15.65
CA PHE A 33 -2.41 -2.48 -15.01
C PHE A 33 -3.56 -2.81 -15.97
N THR A 34 -3.49 -2.37 -17.23
CA THR A 34 -4.48 -2.69 -18.26
C THR A 34 -4.55 -4.19 -18.54
N GLU A 35 -3.41 -4.89 -18.59
CA GLU A 35 -3.36 -6.35 -18.72
C GLU A 35 -3.99 -7.02 -17.49
N ARG A 36 -3.72 -6.52 -16.28
CA ARG A 36 -4.31 -7.04 -15.04
C ARG A 36 -5.84 -6.88 -15.02
N LEU A 37 -6.36 -5.74 -15.46
CA LEU A 37 -7.80 -5.49 -15.58
C LEU A 37 -8.52 -6.42 -16.56
N GLN A 38 -7.82 -6.91 -17.57
CA GLN A 38 -8.37 -7.84 -18.56
C GLN A 38 -8.21 -9.31 -18.15
N SER A 39 -7.38 -9.59 -17.15
CA SER A 39 -7.12 -10.94 -16.68
C SER A 39 -8.20 -11.42 -15.70
N ASN A 40 -8.30 -12.74 -15.51
CA ASN A 40 -9.14 -13.33 -14.46
C ASN A 40 -8.58 -13.10 -13.03
N LEU A 41 -7.47 -12.37 -12.87
CA LEU A 41 -6.90 -12.05 -11.56
C LEU A 41 -7.66 -10.87 -10.94
N SER A 42 -8.49 -11.18 -9.95
CA SER A 42 -9.23 -10.18 -9.18
C SER A 42 -8.43 -9.55 -8.04
N VAL A 43 -7.25 -10.07 -7.71
CA VAL A 43 -6.46 -9.60 -6.56
C VAL A 43 -4.98 -9.45 -6.90
N LEU A 44 -4.42 -8.31 -6.55
CA LEU A 44 -2.98 -8.00 -6.62
C LEU A 44 -2.49 -7.63 -5.22
N SER A 45 -1.26 -8.00 -4.89
CA SER A 45 -0.65 -7.70 -3.60
C SER A 45 0.72 -7.05 -3.78
N SER A 46 1.03 -6.07 -2.94
CA SER A 46 2.37 -5.52 -2.84
C SER A 46 3.32 -6.51 -2.17
N PRO A 47 4.65 -6.33 -2.30
CA PRO A 47 5.59 -6.92 -1.35
C PRO A 47 5.21 -6.58 0.10
N VAL A 48 5.56 -7.48 1.01
CA VAL A 48 5.39 -7.28 2.45
C VAL A 48 6.42 -6.27 2.94
N PHE A 49 5.99 -5.36 3.80
CA PHE A 49 6.83 -4.40 4.52
C PHE A 49 6.58 -4.51 6.02
N VAL A 50 7.59 -4.16 6.82
CA VAL A 50 7.54 -4.29 8.28
C VAL A 50 7.66 -2.93 8.93
N ILE A 51 6.74 -2.60 9.84
CA ILE A 51 6.79 -1.36 10.62
C ILE A 51 6.25 -1.61 12.02
N SER A 52 6.96 -1.14 13.05
CA SER A 52 6.57 -1.30 14.46
C SER A 52 6.23 -2.74 14.88
N GLY A 53 6.94 -3.72 14.28
CA GLY A 53 6.74 -5.16 14.49
C GLY A 53 5.56 -5.78 13.73
N LEU A 54 4.85 -5.01 12.91
CA LEU A 54 3.72 -5.47 12.11
C LEU A 54 4.19 -5.82 10.70
N ASN A 55 3.85 -7.03 10.23
CA ASN A 55 3.99 -7.42 8.83
C ASN A 55 2.76 -6.91 8.06
N LEU A 56 2.96 -6.02 7.11
CA LEU A 56 1.89 -5.36 6.36
C LEU A 56 2.08 -5.56 4.85
N ARG A 57 0.98 -5.53 4.10
CA ARG A 57 1.00 -5.38 2.64
C ARG A 57 -0.17 -4.53 2.16
N ILE A 58 -0.07 -4.01 0.94
CA ILE A 58 -1.20 -3.40 0.25
C ILE A 58 -1.84 -4.48 -0.63
N LYS A 59 -3.16 -4.62 -0.52
CA LYS A 59 -3.98 -5.48 -1.36
C LYS A 59 -4.85 -4.62 -2.26
N ALA A 60 -4.83 -4.89 -3.56
CA ALA A 60 -5.75 -4.31 -4.54
C ALA A 60 -6.70 -5.40 -5.03
N THR A 61 -8.00 -5.22 -4.82
CA THR A 61 -9.04 -6.06 -5.41
C THR A 61 -9.64 -5.34 -6.62
N LEU A 62 -9.50 -5.94 -7.80
CA LEU A 62 -10.06 -5.49 -9.07
C LEU A 62 -11.48 -6.07 -9.21
N ASN A 63 -12.49 -5.21 -9.06
CA ASN A 63 -13.88 -5.61 -9.15
C ASN A 63 -14.44 -5.26 -10.53
N HIS A 64 -14.91 -6.29 -11.23
CA HIS A 64 -15.61 -6.18 -12.51
C HIS A 64 -17.06 -6.62 -12.29
N GLY A 65 -18.03 -5.73 -12.51
CA GLY A 65 -19.43 -5.96 -12.16
C GLY A 65 -20.30 -4.71 -12.33
N GLU A 66 -21.36 -4.56 -11.54
CA GLU A 66 -22.27 -3.39 -11.66
C GLU A 66 -21.57 -2.05 -11.41
N LYS A 67 -20.46 -2.05 -10.66
CA LYS A 67 -19.63 -0.87 -10.42
C LYS A 67 -18.16 -1.23 -10.55
N ASP A 68 -17.62 -1.03 -11.73
CA ASP A 68 -16.20 -1.16 -12.05
C ASP A 68 -15.31 -0.29 -11.14
N ASN A 69 -14.56 -0.94 -10.25
CA ASN A 69 -13.74 -0.27 -9.26
C ASN A 69 -12.54 -1.10 -8.80
N MET A 70 -11.52 -0.39 -8.30
CA MET A 70 -10.40 -0.96 -7.58
C MET A 70 -10.58 -0.67 -6.09
N TYR A 71 -10.48 -1.69 -5.25
CA TYR A 71 -10.49 -1.55 -3.79
C TYR A 71 -9.07 -1.76 -3.24
N LEU A 72 -8.51 -0.72 -2.61
CA LEU A 72 -7.19 -0.76 -1.98
C LEU A 72 -7.31 -0.91 -0.46
N GLN A 73 -6.53 -1.79 0.13
CA GLN A 73 -6.55 -2.05 1.57
C GLN A 73 -5.14 -2.29 2.08
N VAL A 74 -4.81 -1.78 3.27
CA VAL A 74 -3.63 -2.24 4.02
C VAL A 74 -4.06 -3.47 4.80
N GLU A 75 -3.38 -4.58 4.58
CA GLU A 75 -3.64 -5.86 5.23
C GLU A 75 -2.49 -6.16 6.19
N GLN A 76 -2.83 -6.54 7.43
CA GLN A 76 -1.88 -7.07 8.39
C GLN A 76 -1.80 -8.58 8.23
N LEU A 77 -0.57 -9.08 8.09
CA LEU A 77 -0.29 -10.51 8.01
C LEU A 77 0.01 -11.07 9.40
N SER A 78 -0.54 -12.25 9.66
CA SER A 78 -0.20 -13.06 10.82
C SER A 78 1.22 -13.60 10.66
N PRO A 79 2.04 -13.71 11.72
CA PRO A 79 3.34 -14.37 11.68
C PRO A 79 3.29 -15.82 11.16
N LEU A 80 2.11 -16.45 11.19
CA LEU A 80 1.87 -17.80 10.69
C LEU A 80 1.53 -17.86 9.20
N ASP A 81 1.40 -16.71 8.52
CA ASP A 81 1.06 -16.68 7.09
C ASP A 81 2.16 -17.32 6.24
N ASP A 82 1.74 -18.22 5.35
CA ASP A 82 2.65 -19.01 4.51
C ASP A 82 3.54 -18.16 3.59
N GLU A 83 3.12 -16.93 3.25
CA GLU A 83 3.96 -16.01 2.47
C GLU A 83 5.19 -15.53 3.27
N LEU A 84 5.05 -15.33 4.58
CA LEU A 84 6.18 -14.98 5.46
C LEU A 84 7.11 -16.18 5.66
N ARG A 85 6.57 -17.41 5.63
CA ARG A 85 7.34 -18.66 5.72
C ARG A 85 8.13 -18.96 4.44
N LYS A 86 7.59 -18.62 3.27
CA LYS A 86 8.25 -18.82 1.96
C LYS A 86 9.35 -17.80 1.67
N ARG A 87 9.33 -16.65 2.34
CA ARG A 87 10.36 -15.60 2.27
C ARG A 87 10.71 -15.16 3.68
N PRO A 88 11.59 -15.89 4.40
CA PRO A 88 11.97 -15.53 5.75
C PRO A 88 12.69 -14.18 5.70
N ASN A 89 12.00 -13.13 6.15
CA ASN A 89 12.65 -11.87 6.49
C ASN A 89 13.41 -12.13 7.79
N VAL A 90 14.70 -12.43 7.67
CA VAL A 90 15.62 -12.57 8.80
C VAL A 90 15.68 -11.22 9.52
N ILE A 91 14.98 -11.10 10.63
CA ILE A 91 15.19 -10.02 11.61
C ILE A 91 16.14 -10.59 12.65
N LEU A 92 17.44 -10.29 12.52
CA LEU A 92 18.41 -10.47 13.59
C LEU A 92 18.28 -9.27 14.54
N GLN A 93 17.58 -9.47 15.65
CA GLN A 93 17.82 -8.69 16.86
C GLN A 93 17.87 -9.67 18.04
N GLU A 94 18.94 -9.53 18.82
CA GLU A 94 19.32 -10.41 19.91
C GLU A 94 18.17 -10.63 20.90
N GLY A 95 17.92 -11.90 21.22
CA GLY A 95 17.47 -12.32 22.54
C GLY A 95 16.14 -11.76 23.04
N SER A 96 15.03 -12.02 22.35
CA SER A 96 13.77 -12.31 23.05
C SER A 96 12.78 -12.98 22.10
N LEU A 97 12.33 -14.17 22.49
CA LEU A 97 11.14 -14.79 21.91
C LEU A 97 9.96 -13.88 22.22
N TYR A 98 9.53 -13.08 21.24
CA TYR A 98 8.30 -12.31 21.37
C TYR A 98 7.14 -13.30 21.44
N ASP A 99 6.54 -13.40 22.62
CA ASP A 99 5.22 -13.97 22.79
C ASP A 99 4.32 -13.40 21.70
N SER A 100 3.63 -14.31 21.00
CA SER A 100 2.66 -14.04 19.96
C SER A 100 1.48 -13.25 20.54
N VAL A 101 1.67 -11.96 20.73
CA VAL A 101 0.59 -11.05 21.07
C VAL A 101 0.00 -10.60 19.75
N GLU A 102 -1.08 -11.29 19.35
CA GLU A 102 -2.03 -10.85 18.34
C GLU A 102 -2.73 -9.58 18.84
N THR A 103 -1.97 -8.49 18.96
CA THR A 103 -2.53 -7.18 19.23
C THR A 103 -3.00 -6.66 17.89
N LYS A 104 -4.33 -6.59 17.72
CA LYS A 104 -4.96 -5.64 16.79
C LYS A 104 -4.50 -4.23 17.19
N LYS A 105 -3.29 -3.87 16.77
CA LYS A 105 -2.75 -2.53 16.97
C LYS A 105 -3.62 -1.59 16.15
N PHE A 106 -4.08 -0.52 16.80
CA PHE A 106 -4.62 0.63 16.09
C PHE A 106 -3.55 1.11 15.10
N LEU A 107 -3.83 0.98 13.81
CA LEU A 107 -2.92 1.38 12.74
C LEU A 107 -3.55 2.57 12.04
N ARG A 108 -3.22 3.78 12.51
CA ARG A 108 -3.68 5.00 11.86
C ARG A 108 -2.94 5.17 10.54
N HIS A 109 -3.66 5.18 9.42
CA HIS A 109 -3.05 5.30 8.10
C HIS A 109 -3.96 5.95 7.06
N LYS A 110 -3.35 6.39 5.95
CA LYS A 110 -4.02 6.84 4.72
C LYS A 110 -3.47 6.08 3.52
N ILE A 111 -4.32 5.87 2.53
CA ILE A 111 -3.96 5.35 1.21
C ILE A 111 -4.12 6.49 0.21
N VAL A 112 -3.08 6.72 -0.59
CA VAL A 112 -3.04 7.79 -1.57
C VAL A 112 -2.76 7.19 -2.95
N LEU A 113 -3.60 7.52 -3.93
CA LEU A 113 -3.32 7.22 -5.32
C LEU A 113 -2.63 8.43 -5.95
N LEU A 114 -1.38 8.25 -6.38
CA LEU A 114 -0.58 9.36 -6.88
C LEU A 114 -0.99 9.72 -8.30
N ASN A 115 -1.23 11.01 -8.49
CA ASN A 115 -1.34 11.65 -9.78
C ASN A 115 0.06 11.85 -10.37
N GLN A 116 0.29 11.24 -11.52
CA GLN A 116 1.56 11.17 -12.26
C GLN A 116 1.65 12.23 -13.38
N GLY A 117 0.59 13.03 -13.58
CA GLY A 117 0.51 14.10 -14.57
C GLY A 117 0.50 15.50 -13.96
N VAL A 118 -0.25 15.68 -12.87
CA VAL A 118 -0.46 16.97 -12.19
C VAL A 118 -0.05 16.83 -10.72
N PRO A 119 1.03 17.51 -10.29
CA PRO A 119 1.42 17.54 -8.89
C PRO A 119 0.28 18.03 -7.97
N PHE A 120 0.26 17.54 -6.72
CA PHE A 120 -0.70 17.94 -5.67
C PHE A 120 -2.18 17.62 -5.92
N SER A 121 -2.49 16.89 -6.99
CA SER A 121 -3.86 16.47 -7.33
C SER A 121 -4.05 14.97 -7.07
N ASP A 122 -3.55 14.47 -5.93
CA ASP A 122 -3.62 13.05 -5.56
C ASP A 122 -5.00 12.67 -5.02
N LEU A 123 -5.45 11.43 -5.26
CA LEU A 123 -6.67 10.93 -4.62
C LEU A 123 -6.31 10.37 -3.26
N ASN A 124 -6.94 10.92 -2.22
CA ASN A 124 -6.66 10.56 -0.84
C ASN A 124 -7.85 9.80 -0.27
N SER A 125 -7.57 8.71 0.43
CA SER A 125 -8.56 8.08 1.29
C SER A 125 -8.86 8.95 2.52
N GLN A 126 -9.96 8.63 3.20
CA GLN A 126 -10.12 9.02 4.60
C GLN A 126 -9.04 8.36 5.48
N GLU A 127 -8.91 8.81 6.73
CA GLU A 127 -8.07 8.14 7.71
C GLU A 127 -8.70 6.84 8.18
N PHE A 128 -7.89 5.78 8.18
CA PHE A 128 -8.27 4.47 8.70
C PHE A 128 -7.54 4.24 10.02
N TRP A 129 -8.19 3.50 10.93
CA TRP A 129 -7.65 3.14 12.25
C TRP A 129 -7.39 1.63 12.40
N ASN A 130 -7.78 0.85 11.39
CA ASN A 130 -7.63 -0.59 11.32
C ASN A 130 -7.42 -1.04 9.87
N THR A 131 -6.99 -2.29 9.69
CA THR A 131 -6.69 -2.91 8.40
C THR A 131 -7.90 -3.64 7.78
N ASN A 132 -9.12 -3.45 8.29
CA ASN A 132 -10.33 -4.13 7.79
C ASN A 132 -11.14 -3.28 6.80
N THR A 133 -10.70 -2.05 6.58
CA THR A 133 -11.33 -1.08 5.69
C THR A 133 -10.33 -0.62 4.64
N GLY A 134 -10.82 0.09 3.63
CA GLY A 134 -10.02 0.39 2.46
C GLY A 134 -10.62 1.50 1.61
N PHE A 135 -9.92 1.80 0.53
CA PHE A 135 -10.18 2.90 -0.35
C PHE A 135 -10.69 2.39 -1.71
N THR A 136 -11.95 2.67 -2.01
CA THR A 136 -12.58 2.31 -3.29
C THR A 136 -12.36 3.43 -4.30
N ILE A 137 -11.81 3.07 -5.46
CA ILE A 137 -11.53 4.01 -6.56
C ILE A 137 -12.22 3.50 -7.82
N PRO A 138 -13.18 4.24 -8.40
CA PRO A 138 -13.85 3.78 -9.61
C PRO A 138 -12.88 3.84 -10.79
N TYR A 139 -12.96 2.87 -11.71
CA TYR A 139 -12.02 2.79 -12.85
C TYR A 139 -12.02 4.07 -13.70
N ARG A 140 -13.17 4.74 -13.84
CA ARG A 140 -13.26 6.05 -14.52
C ARG A 140 -12.31 7.11 -13.96
N ALA A 141 -12.00 7.08 -12.66
CA ALA A 141 -11.05 8.01 -12.06
C ALA A 141 -9.60 7.63 -12.43
N LEU A 142 -9.31 6.32 -12.48
CA LEU A 142 -7.99 5.78 -12.86
C LEU A 142 -7.65 6.02 -14.33
N LEU A 143 -8.65 5.92 -15.22
CA LEU A 143 -8.52 6.05 -16.67
C LEU A 143 -8.35 7.50 -17.14
N THR A 144 -8.38 8.48 -16.23
CA THR A 144 -7.84 9.79 -16.57
C THR A 144 -6.31 9.65 -16.70
N ASN A 145 -5.72 10.14 -17.80
CA ASN A 145 -4.29 10.02 -18.16
C ASN A 145 -3.27 10.55 -17.11
N SER A 146 -3.77 10.92 -15.95
CA SER A 146 -3.05 11.43 -14.81
C SER A 146 -2.71 10.34 -13.78
N TYR A 147 -3.57 9.34 -13.55
CA TYR A 147 -3.30 8.30 -12.53
C TYR A 147 -2.77 6.99 -13.11
N LEU A 148 -3.23 6.62 -14.31
CA LEU A 148 -2.66 5.53 -15.09
C LEU A 148 -1.72 6.13 -16.14
N LYS A 149 -0.40 6.00 -15.93
CA LYS A 149 0.63 6.53 -16.84
C LYS A 149 1.59 5.43 -17.24
N GLN A 150 1.83 5.29 -18.54
CA GLN A 150 2.68 4.20 -19.10
C GLN A 150 2.28 2.81 -18.58
N ASP A 151 0.97 2.59 -18.46
CA ASP A 151 0.38 1.35 -17.93
C ASP A 151 0.83 1.01 -16.49
N LYS A 152 1.02 2.05 -15.67
CA LYS A 152 1.43 1.95 -14.27
C LYS A 152 0.56 2.80 -13.38
N ILE A 153 0.28 2.27 -12.20
CA ILE A 153 -0.36 2.98 -11.09
C ILE A 153 0.63 3.06 -9.92
N LEU A 154 0.64 4.20 -9.24
CA LEU A 154 1.43 4.42 -8.04
C LEU A 154 0.51 4.63 -6.83
N VAL A 155 0.66 3.77 -5.83
CA VAL A 155 -0.05 3.82 -4.56
C VAL A 155 0.96 4.18 -3.47
N GLU A 156 0.62 5.16 -2.63
CA GLU A 156 1.35 5.49 -1.40
C GLU A 156 0.48 5.11 -0.19
N VAL A 157 1.12 4.59 0.85
CA VAL A 157 0.53 4.42 2.16
C VAL A 157 1.32 5.24 3.16
N VAL A 158 0.61 6.08 3.90
CA VAL A 158 1.15 6.92 4.97
C VAL A 158 0.65 6.37 6.30
N ILE A 159 1.56 5.87 7.13
CA ILE A 159 1.26 5.33 8.46
C ILE A 159 1.74 6.34 9.51
N TYR A 160 0.86 6.71 10.44
CA TYR A 160 1.20 7.60 11.55
C TYR A 160 1.73 6.77 12.72
N LEU A 161 2.92 7.12 13.21
CA LEU A 161 3.66 6.40 14.27
C LEU A 161 3.62 7.13 15.61
#